data_AF-A0A7I7Q5W5-F1
#
_entry.id   AF-A0A7I7Q5W5-F1
#
_cell.length_a   1.000
_cell.length_b   1.000
_cell.length_c   1.000
_cell.angle_alpha   90.00
_cell.angle_beta   90.00
_cell.angle_gamma   90.00
#
_symmetry.space_group_name_H-M   'P 1'
#
loop_
_entity.id
_entity.type
_entity.pdbx_description
1 polymer ?
#
loop_
_entity_poly.entity_id
_entity_poly.type
_entity_poly.pdbx_seq_one_letter_code
_entity_poly.pdbx_strand_id
1 'polypeptide(L)'
;MRNRVYVMGRFELEPDEAFVVDLSDGGAEYFTVPLSNIWGTTLDLVDRTGSLNKAQSVPNQDGTYTYVISPVDPGVANWIDSDGLHEAILTLRMAEFGETGPREDLGARGRMVKLDRLDAEVPQLPRVRAEQRADELAERRKAYLRRLPEGTA
;
A
#
# COMPACT_ATOMS: atom_id res chain seq x y z
N MET A 1 -13.07 4.44 -20.02
CA MET A 1 -12.46 4.68 -18.69
C MET A 1 -12.60 6.15 -18.33
N ARG A 2 -13.82 6.65 -18.11
CA ARG A 2 -14.01 7.98 -17.51
C ARG A 2 -13.92 7.78 -15.99
N ASN A 3 -13.14 8.60 -15.30
CA ASN A 3 -13.01 8.62 -13.84
C ASN A 3 -12.06 7.62 -13.14
N ARG A 4 -10.99 7.18 -13.81
CA ARG A 4 -9.93 6.36 -13.17
C ARG A 4 -8.55 6.74 -13.68
N VAL A 5 -7.57 6.75 -12.78
CA VAL A 5 -6.15 6.93 -13.11
C VAL A 5 -5.37 5.74 -12.59
N TYR A 6 -4.43 5.25 -13.40
CA TYR A 6 -3.55 4.16 -13.05
C TYR A 6 -2.11 4.66 -13.04
N VAL A 7 -1.36 4.32 -12.00
CA VAL A 7 0.09 4.54 -11.94
C VAL A 7 0.73 3.16 -11.75
N MET A 8 1.68 2.84 -12.62
CA MET A 8 2.39 1.56 -12.58
C MET A 8 3.84 1.80 -12.23
N GLY A 9 4.39 0.91 -11.40
CA GLY A 9 5.79 0.88 -11.04
C GLY A 9 6.29 -0.56 -10.94
N ARG A 10 7.59 -0.74 -11.13
CA ARG A 10 8.33 -1.96 -10.80
C ARG A 10 9.47 -1.54 -9.89
N PHE A 11 9.76 -2.34 -8.87
CA PHE A 11 10.90 -2.13 -8.00
C PHE A 11 11.71 -3.41 -7.89
N GLU A 12 12.97 -3.25 -7.52
CA GLU A 12 13.91 -4.31 -7.16
C GLU A 12 14.62 -3.83 -5.89
N LEU A 13 14.67 -4.67 -4.85
CA LEU A 13 15.20 -4.36 -3.53
C LEU A 13 16.45 -5.18 -3.25
N GLU A 14 17.50 -4.53 -2.77
CA GLU A 14 18.55 -5.23 -2.04
C GLU A 14 18.00 -5.82 -0.72
N PRO A 15 18.70 -6.80 -0.09
CA PRO A 15 18.26 -7.43 1.17
C PRO A 15 17.93 -6.47 2.31
N ASP A 16 18.57 -5.30 2.33
CA ASP A 16 18.47 -4.28 3.37
C ASP A 16 17.65 -3.05 2.95
N GLU A 17 16.89 -3.14 1.85
CA GLU A 17 16.14 -2.02 1.29
C GLU A 17 14.62 -2.14 1.45
N ALA A 18 13.98 -0.98 1.41
CA ALA A 18 12.55 -0.82 1.24
C ALA A 18 12.26 0.17 0.11
N PHE A 19 11.14 -0.03 -0.57
CA PHE A 19 10.63 0.92 -1.55
C PHE A 19 9.57 1.80 -0.90
N VAL A 20 9.87 3.09 -0.77
CA VAL A 20 8.95 4.09 -0.21
C VAL A 20 8.21 4.78 -1.35
N VAL A 21 6.89 4.87 -1.23
CA VAL A 21 6.03 5.55 -2.20
C VAL A 21 5.25 6.66 -1.51
N ASP A 22 5.50 7.90 -1.91
CA ASP A 22 4.65 9.03 -1.57
C ASP A 22 3.57 9.19 -2.64
N LEU A 23 2.32 9.32 -2.20
CA LEU A 23 1.13 9.36 -3.03
C LEU A 23 0.28 10.58 -2.68
N SER A 24 0.02 11.43 -3.68
CA SER A 24 -1.15 12.31 -3.67
C SER A 24 -2.23 11.68 -4.52
N ASP A 25 -3.40 11.47 -3.92
CA ASP A 25 -4.53 10.80 -4.56
C ASP A 25 -5.33 11.72 -5.50
N GLY A 26 -4.97 13.00 -5.60
CA GLY A 26 -5.66 13.99 -6.43
C GLY A 26 -7.14 14.17 -6.13
N GLY A 27 -7.62 13.79 -4.94
CA GLY A 27 -9.03 13.86 -4.56
C GLY A 27 -9.86 12.64 -4.97
N ALA A 28 -9.23 11.51 -5.24
CA ALA A 28 -9.94 10.24 -5.45
C ALA A 28 -10.74 9.83 -4.20
N GLU A 29 -12.02 9.48 -4.33
CA GLU A 29 -12.76 8.88 -3.21
C GLU A 29 -12.27 7.45 -2.91
N TYR A 30 -11.66 6.79 -3.89
CA TYR A 30 -11.09 5.46 -3.74
C TYR A 30 -9.72 5.34 -4.38
N PHE A 31 -8.77 4.74 -3.67
CA PHE A 31 -7.58 4.14 -4.30
C PHE A 31 -7.21 2.81 -3.67
N THR A 32 -6.39 2.04 -4.39
CA THR A 32 -5.69 0.86 -3.86
C THR A 32 -4.24 0.82 -4.34
N VAL A 33 -3.38 0.25 -3.49
CA VAL A 33 -1.95 0.01 -3.72
C VAL A 33 -1.68 -1.51 -3.68
N PRO A 34 -2.00 -2.26 -4.75
CA PRO A 34 -1.71 -3.68 -4.84
C PRO A 34 -0.31 -3.94 -5.35
N LEU A 35 0.29 -5.02 -4.82
CA LEU A 35 1.45 -5.66 -5.42
C LEU A 35 1.03 -6.88 -6.24
N SER A 36 1.77 -7.11 -7.31
CA SER A 36 1.76 -8.36 -8.06
C SER A 36 3.18 -8.80 -8.36
N ASN A 37 3.38 -10.11 -8.50
CA ASN A 37 4.64 -10.63 -9.03
C ASN A 37 4.83 -10.22 -10.50
N ILE A 38 5.98 -10.58 -11.08
CA ILE A 38 6.35 -10.24 -12.47
C ILE A 38 5.38 -10.79 -13.53
N TRP A 39 4.55 -11.76 -13.17
CA TRP A 39 3.54 -12.37 -14.05
C TRP A 39 2.16 -11.71 -13.91
N GLY A 40 2.02 -10.71 -13.05
CA GLY A 40 0.76 -10.01 -12.79
C GLY A 40 -0.17 -10.69 -11.79
N THR A 41 0.29 -11.73 -11.08
CA THR A 41 -0.48 -12.37 -10.01
C THR A 41 -0.40 -11.53 -8.75
N THR A 42 -1.56 -11.13 -8.21
CA THR A 42 -1.65 -10.38 -6.95
C THR A 42 -1.09 -11.20 -5.78
N LEU A 43 -0.33 -10.53 -4.90
CA LEU A 43 0.24 -11.16 -3.70
C LEU A 43 -0.83 -11.44 -2.64
N ASP A 44 -0.49 -12.20 -1.60
CA ASP A 44 -1.45 -12.63 -0.58
C ASP A 44 -2.23 -11.45 0.02
N LEU A 45 -3.55 -11.53 -0.15
CA LEU A 45 -4.51 -10.52 0.26
C LEU A 45 -5.21 -10.86 1.57
N VAL A 46 -5.19 -12.12 2.00
CA VAL A 46 -6.02 -12.61 3.10
C VAL A 46 -5.27 -12.52 4.40
N ASP A 47 -4.06 -13.09 4.43
CA ASP A 47 -3.28 -13.24 5.65
C ASP A 47 -2.09 -12.27 5.71
N ARG A 48 -1.87 -11.47 4.66
CA ARG A 48 -0.80 -10.47 4.55
C ARG A 48 -1.31 -9.10 4.07
N THR A 49 -0.45 -8.08 4.20
CA THR A 49 -0.73 -6.73 3.70
C THR A 49 -0.26 -6.53 2.24
N GLY A 50 -0.40 -7.54 1.36
CA GLY A 50 0.00 -7.44 -0.06
C GLY A 50 -0.77 -6.39 -0.89
N SER A 51 -1.78 -5.76 -0.29
CA SER A 51 -2.37 -4.51 -0.78
C SER A 51 -3.02 -3.72 0.35
N LEU A 52 -3.06 -2.40 0.17
CA LEU A 52 -3.89 -1.50 0.99
C LEU A 52 -4.86 -0.71 0.10
N ASN A 53 -5.98 -0.29 0.68
CA ASN A 53 -6.86 0.71 0.09
C ASN A 53 -6.97 1.93 1.00
N LYS A 54 -7.54 3.01 0.49
CA LYS A 54 -7.67 4.29 1.21
C LYS A 54 -8.23 4.18 2.64
N ALA A 55 -9.20 3.30 2.88
CA ALA A 55 -9.81 3.11 4.20
C ALA A 55 -8.94 2.30 5.18
N GLN A 56 -7.95 1.57 4.66
CA GLN A 56 -6.96 0.81 5.44
C GLN A 56 -5.65 1.58 5.64
N SER A 57 -5.56 2.81 5.11
CA SER A 57 -4.33 3.60 5.08
C SER A 57 -4.44 4.82 5.99
N VAL A 58 -3.32 5.16 6.62
CA VAL A 58 -3.18 6.35 7.47
C VAL A 58 -2.70 7.52 6.61
N PRO A 59 -3.46 8.62 6.50
CA PRO A 59 -3.00 9.80 5.78
C PRO A 59 -1.92 10.55 6.56
N ASN A 60 -1.02 11.20 5.82
CA ASN A 60 -0.11 12.22 6.34
C ASN A 60 -0.91 13.47 6.79
N GLN A 61 -0.26 14.38 7.53
CA GLN A 61 -0.92 15.60 8.03
C GLN A 61 -1.47 16.50 6.92
N ASP A 62 -0.86 16.47 5.73
CA ASP A 62 -1.28 17.22 4.54
C ASP A 62 -2.33 16.48 3.69
N GLY A 63 -2.77 15.29 4.11
CA GLY A 63 -3.73 14.46 3.41
C GLY A 63 -3.14 13.57 2.31
N THR A 64 -1.83 13.63 2.07
CA THR A 64 -1.12 12.65 1.21
C THR A 64 -0.94 11.32 1.93
N TYR A 65 -0.36 10.32 1.26
CA TYR A 65 -0.06 9.01 1.85
C TYR A 65 1.38 8.64 1.59
N THR A 66 2.04 8.03 2.57
CA THR A 66 3.35 7.39 2.39
C THR A 66 3.21 5.90 2.65
N TYR A 67 3.72 5.07 1.75
CA TYR A 67 3.76 3.61 1.87
C TYR A 67 5.20 3.13 1.97
N VAL A 68 5.41 2.07 2.74
CA VAL A 68 6.68 1.34 2.79
C VAL A 68 6.44 -0.06 2.27
N ILE A 69 7.19 -0.46 1.24
CA ILE A 69 7.11 -1.79 0.66
C ILE A 69 8.40 -2.53 0.96
N SER A 70 8.29 -3.67 1.63
CA SER A 70 9.42 -4.51 2.03
C SER A 70 8.97 -5.95 2.31
N PRO A 71 9.87 -6.93 2.21
CA PRO A 71 9.55 -8.34 2.49
C PRO A 71 9.38 -8.65 3.98
N VAL A 72 9.88 -7.77 4.86
CA VAL A 72 9.82 -7.91 6.32
C VAL A 72 9.10 -6.70 6.90
N ASP A 73 8.27 -6.92 7.92
CA ASP A 73 7.54 -5.87 8.64
C ASP A 73 8.51 -4.88 9.29
N PRO A 74 8.58 -3.63 8.82
CA PRO A 74 9.45 -2.61 9.40
C PRO A 74 8.86 -1.97 10.66
N GLY A 75 7.62 -2.33 11.05
CA GLY A 75 6.91 -1.81 12.20
C GLY A 75 6.37 -0.39 12.01
N VAL A 76 5.96 -0.03 10.79
CA VAL A 76 5.27 1.24 10.49
C VAL A 76 3.88 0.98 9.87
N ALA A 77 3.00 1.97 10.02
CA ALA A 77 1.73 2.02 9.31
C ALA A 77 1.96 2.09 7.80
N ASN A 78 0.93 1.77 7.00
CA ASN A 78 1.00 1.75 5.53
C ASN A 78 2.10 0.83 4.96
N TRP A 79 2.55 -0.17 5.72
CA TRP A 79 3.44 -1.21 5.21
C TRP A 79 2.67 -2.16 4.29
N ILE A 80 3.23 -2.38 3.11
CA ILE A 80 2.75 -3.36 2.13
C ILE A 80 3.78 -4.48 2.04
N ASP A 81 3.34 -5.67 2.41
CA ASP A 81 4.16 -6.86 2.43
C ASP A 81 4.39 -7.38 1.00
N SER A 82 5.66 -7.50 0.59
CA SER A 82 6.02 -8.03 -0.73
C SER A 82 6.04 -9.57 -0.79
N ASP A 83 5.57 -10.25 0.26
CA ASP A 83 5.50 -11.72 0.32
C ASP A 83 6.87 -12.40 0.14
N GLY A 84 7.90 -11.77 0.70
CA GLY A 84 9.29 -12.22 0.54
C GLY A 84 9.92 -11.89 -0.82
N LEU A 85 9.19 -11.27 -1.76
CA LEU A 85 9.73 -10.87 -3.05
C LEU A 85 10.59 -9.61 -2.91
N HIS A 86 11.78 -9.68 -3.50
CA HIS A 86 12.65 -8.52 -3.70
C HIS A 86 12.29 -7.73 -4.96
N GLU A 87 11.48 -8.32 -5.85
CA GLU A 87 11.05 -7.71 -7.09
C GLU A 87 9.54 -7.88 -7.26
N ALA A 88 8.83 -6.77 -7.47
CA ALA A 88 7.39 -6.81 -7.71
C ALA A 88 6.92 -5.61 -8.56
N ILE A 89 5.69 -5.73 -9.05
CA ILE A 89 4.95 -4.69 -9.78
C ILE A 89 3.94 -4.06 -8.81
N LEU A 90 3.92 -2.74 -8.77
CA LEU A 90 2.94 -1.92 -8.08
C LEU A 90 1.98 -1.32 -9.11
N THR A 91 0.67 -1.49 -8.90
CA THR A 91 -0.37 -0.96 -9.80
C THR A 91 -1.38 -0.13 -9.02
N LEU A 92 -1.02 1.13 -8.74
CA LEU A 92 -1.90 2.10 -8.11
C LEU A 92 -3.13 2.34 -9.00
N ARG A 93 -4.31 2.24 -8.41
CA ARG A 93 -5.58 2.55 -9.08
C ARG A 93 -6.32 3.57 -8.24
N MET A 94 -6.47 4.78 -8.77
CA MET A 94 -7.28 5.87 -8.21
C MET A 94 -8.57 6.01 -9.01
N ALA A 95 -9.68 6.27 -8.33
CA ALA A 95 -11.00 6.30 -8.93
C ALA A 95 -11.98 7.17 -8.17
N GLU A 96 -13.14 7.38 -8.79
CA GLU A 96 -14.25 8.12 -8.20
C GLU A 96 -13.82 9.56 -7.87
N PHE A 97 -13.24 10.26 -8.85
CA PHE A 97 -13.02 11.69 -8.75
C PHE A 97 -14.34 12.44 -8.93
N GLY A 98 -14.44 13.62 -8.31
CA GLY A 98 -15.58 14.53 -8.48
C GLY A 98 -15.70 15.09 -9.90
N GLU A 99 -16.71 15.92 -10.13
CA GLU A 99 -17.04 16.50 -11.44
C GLU A 99 -15.89 17.26 -12.10
N THR A 100 -15.03 17.88 -11.29
CA THR A 100 -13.85 18.65 -11.74
C THR A 100 -12.67 17.76 -12.13
N GLY A 101 -12.76 16.44 -11.92
CA GLY A 101 -11.66 15.50 -12.16
C GLY A 101 -10.58 15.55 -11.08
N PRO A 102 -9.43 14.87 -11.32
CA PRO A 102 -8.31 14.87 -10.40
C PRO A 102 -7.68 16.26 -10.27
N ARG A 103 -7.22 16.59 -9.07
CA ARG A 103 -6.37 17.76 -8.84
C ARG A 103 -5.00 17.59 -9.52
N GLU A 104 -4.32 18.71 -9.78
CA GLU A 104 -3.00 18.74 -10.45
C GLU A 104 -1.90 18.03 -9.65
N ASP A 105 -2.05 17.92 -8.33
CA ASP A 105 -1.09 17.24 -7.47
C ASP A 105 -1.17 15.72 -7.53
N LEU A 106 -2.12 15.14 -8.27
CA LEU A 106 -2.24 13.69 -8.46
C LEU A 106 -0.89 13.11 -8.93
N GLY A 107 -0.38 12.15 -8.18
CA GLY A 107 0.86 11.49 -8.55
C GLY A 107 1.41 10.61 -7.46
N ALA A 108 2.37 9.78 -7.86
CA ALA A 108 3.15 8.98 -6.93
C ALA A 108 4.64 9.14 -7.23
N ARG A 109 5.45 9.17 -6.17
CA ARG A 109 6.91 9.22 -6.25
C ARG A 109 7.50 8.08 -5.43
N GLY A 110 8.29 7.24 -6.09
CA GLY A 110 9.02 6.14 -5.46
C GLY A 110 10.47 6.51 -5.13
N ARG A 111 11.01 5.96 -4.05
CA ARG A 111 12.45 5.94 -3.75
C ARG A 111 12.82 4.66 -3.00
N MET A 112 14.02 4.15 -3.26
CA MET A 112 14.61 3.08 -2.44
C MET A 112 15.31 3.71 -1.23
N VAL A 113 15.13 3.10 -0.07
CA VAL A 113 15.77 3.52 1.18
C VAL A 113 16.32 2.31 1.91
N LYS A 114 17.33 2.52 2.74
CA LYS A 114 17.83 1.48 3.64
C LYS A 114 16.89 1.31 4.83
N LEU A 115 16.63 0.05 5.23
CA LEU A 115 15.75 -0.30 6.34
C LEU A 115 16.22 0.30 7.67
N ASP A 116 17.53 0.39 7.89
CA ASP A 116 18.12 1.00 9.10
C ASP A 116 18.00 2.53 9.14
N ARG A 117 17.63 3.17 8.02
CA ARG A 117 17.36 4.60 7.90
C ARG A 117 15.88 4.93 7.90
N LEU A 118 15.00 3.93 7.96
CA LEU A 118 13.58 4.12 7.68
C LEU A 118 12.91 5.15 8.60
N ASP A 119 13.20 5.14 9.90
CA ASP A 119 12.63 6.12 10.83
C ASP A 119 13.01 7.58 10.47
N ALA A 120 14.16 7.81 9.83
CA ALA A 120 14.58 9.11 9.34
C ALA A 120 13.98 9.46 7.97
N GLU A 121 13.68 8.45 7.15
CA GLU A 121 13.16 8.61 5.78
C GLU A 121 11.63 8.80 5.74
N VAL A 122 10.92 8.26 6.73
CA VAL A 122 9.46 8.34 6.86
C VAL A 122 9.02 8.71 8.30
N PRO A 123 9.56 9.80 8.89
CA PRO A 123 9.28 10.18 10.28
C PRO A 123 7.80 10.48 10.56
N GLN A 124 7.01 10.73 9.51
CA GLN A 124 5.58 10.98 9.59
C GLN A 124 4.74 9.71 9.81
N LEU A 125 5.28 8.51 9.54
CA LEU A 125 4.51 7.27 9.66
C LEU A 125 4.44 6.80 11.12
N PRO A 126 3.23 6.52 11.64
CA PRO A 126 3.08 5.92 12.97
C PRO A 126 3.78 4.57 13.06
N ARG A 127 4.40 4.30 14.22
CA ARG A 127 4.92 2.97 14.54
C ARG A 127 3.78 2.00 14.85
N VAL A 128 3.92 0.78 14.39
CA VAL A 128 2.98 -0.34 14.60
C VAL A 128 3.73 -1.46 15.30
N ARG A 129 3.23 -1.89 16.46
CA ARG A 129 3.76 -3.03 17.21
C ARG A 129 3.24 -4.34 16.60
N ALA A 130 3.94 -5.44 16.87
CA ALA A 130 3.54 -6.77 16.38
C ALA A 130 2.10 -7.16 16.76
N GLU A 131 1.65 -6.82 17.97
CA GLU A 131 0.25 -7.07 18.39
C GLU A 131 -0.76 -6.27 17.56
N GLN A 132 -0.46 -4.99 17.28
CA GLN A 132 -1.31 -4.13 16.46
C GLN A 132 -1.36 -4.64 15.01
N ARG A 133 -0.22 -5.11 14.49
CA ARG A 133 -0.15 -5.76 13.17
C ARG A 133 -1.03 -7.01 13.12
N ALA A 134 -0.98 -7.84 14.15
CA ALA A 134 -1.80 -9.05 14.22
C ALA A 134 -3.30 -8.71 14.20
N ASP A 135 -3.71 -7.67 14.92
CA ASP A 135 -5.09 -7.17 14.92
C ASP A 135 -5.51 -6.65 13.53
N GLU A 136 -4.64 -5.88 12.86
CA GLU A 136 -4.87 -5.38 11.49
C GLU A 136 -5.12 -6.54 10.50
N LEU A 137 -4.27 -7.58 10.57
CA LEU A 137 -4.38 -8.76 9.71
C LEU A 137 -5.65 -9.57 10.01
N ALA A 138 -6.00 -9.74 11.29
CA ALA A 138 -7.21 -10.44 11.69
C ALA A 138 -8.49 -9.75 11.18
N GLU A 139 -8.58 -8.43 11.32
CA GLU A 139 -9.72 -7.66 10.79
C GLU A 139 -9.77 -7.67 9.26
N ARG A 140 -8.61 -7.61 8.60
CA ARG A 140 -8.52 -7.75 7.15
C ARG A 140 -9.05 -9.10 6.68
N ARG A 141 -8.60 -10.20 7.29
CA ARG A 141 -9.05 -11.56 7.00
C ARG A 141 -10.56 -11.68 7.13
N LYS A 142 -11.11 -11.22 8.26
CA LYS A 142 -12.57 -11.19 8.51
C LYS A 142 -13.32 -10.38 7.45
N ALA A 143 -12.81 -9.21 7.08
CA ALA A 143 -13.43 -8.35 6.08
C ALA A 143 -13.39 -8.95 4.66
N TYR A 144 -12.34 -9.71 4.33
CA TYR A 144 -12.23 -10.45 3.08
C TYR A 144 -13.19 -11.64 3.05
N LEU A 145 -13.16 -12.49 4.07
CA LEU A 145 -13.97 -13.71 4.14
C LEU A 145 -15.48 -13.44 4.14
N ARG A 146 -15.94 -12.31 4.69
CA ARG A 146 -17.34 -11.86 4.60
C ARG A 146 -17.84 -11.70 3.15
N ARG A 147 -16.94 -11.54 2.18
CA ARG A 147 -17.28 -11.29 0.76
C ARG A 147 -17.35 -12.58 -0.05
N LEU A 148 -16.83 -13.69 0.49
CA LEU A 148 -16.85 -14.97 -0.21
C LEU A 148 -18.21 -15.64 -0.02
N PRO A 149 -18.79 -16.22 -1.08
CA PRO A 149 -20.05 -16.96 -1.00
C PRO A 149 -19.94 -18.21 -0.13
N GLU A 150 -18.74 -18.77 0.06
CA GLU A 150 -18.48 -19.84 1.03
C GLU A 150 -18.35 -19.33 2.48
N GLY A 151 -18.72 -18.07 2.74
CA GLY A 151 -18.58 -17.31 3.97
C GLY A 151 -18.50 -18.16 5.25
N THR A 152 -17.34 -18.06 5.89
CA THR A 152 -16.95 -18.63 7.19
C THR A 152 -18.10 -19.12 8.07
N ALA A 153 -18.17 -20.45 8.24
CA ALA A 153 -18.50 -21.05 9.53
C ALA A 153 -17.34 -20.84 10.51
#